data_AF-A0A353NRX7-F1
#
_entry.id   AF-A0A353NRX7-F1
#
_cell.length_a   1.000
_cell.length_b   1.000
_cell.length_c   1.000
_cell.angle_alpha   90.00
_cell.angle_beta   90.00
_cell.angle_gamma   90.00
#
_symmetry.space_group_name_H-M   'P 1'
#
loop_
_entity.id
_entity.type
_entity.pdbx_description
1 polymer ?
#
loop_
_entity_poly.entity_id
_entity_poly.type
_entity_poly.pdbx_seq_one_letter_code
_entity_poly.pdbx_strand_id
1 'polypeptide(L)' 'ASSDEAVQLCIGAGVHSIEHGYFISEDSLKEMADRGIAWIPTVIPVAVQNQQRVPSKIGKAAVIEHTYQRQ' A
#
# COMPACT_ATOMS: atom_id res chain seq x y z
N ALA A 1 2.36 -0.45 -6.86
CA ALA A 1 1.76 0.90 -6.77
C ALA A 1 1.47 1.17 -5.31
N SER A 2 1.93 2.28 -4.73
CA SER A 2 1.70 2.54 -3.29
C SER A 2 0.77 3.72 -3.03
N SER A 3 0.69 4.70 -3.93
CA SER A 3 -0.27 5.81 -3.84
C SER A 3 -1.60 5.47 -4.51
N ASP A 4 -2.66 6.19 -4.14
CA ASP A 4 -3.99 6.00 -4.74
C ASP A 4 -3.99 6.32 -6.24
N GLU A 5 -3.23 7.33 -6.68
CA GLU A 5 -3.12 7.68 -8.10
C GLU A 5 -2.46 6.56 -8.91
N ALA A 6 -1.44 5.91 -8.34
CA ALA A 6 -0.80 4.76 -8.97
C ALA A 6 -1.72 3.54 -9.00
N VAL A 7 -2.57 3.35 -7.99
CA VAL A 7 -3.62 2.32 -7.99
C VAL A 7 -4.63 2.58 -9.09
N GLN A 8 -5.14 3.81 -9.21
CA GLN A 8 -6.10 4.22 -10.24
C GLN A 8 -5.54 4.01 -11.65
N LEU A 9 -4.25 4.31 -11.89
CA LEU A 9 -3.60 3.99 -13.16
C LEU A 9 -3.59 2.48 -13.45
N CYS A 10 -3.29 1.65 -12.44
CA CYS A 10 -3.30 0.19 -12.60
C CYS A 10 -4.71 -0.36 -12.86
N ILE A 11 -5.74 0.17 -12.17
CA ILE A 11 -7.14 -0.17 -12.42
C ILE A 11 -7.51 0.15 -13.87
N GLY A 12 -7.18 1.36 -14.35
CA GLY A 12 -7.41 1.78 -15.73
C GLY A 12 -6.67 0.93 -16.77
N ALA A 13 -5.51 0.38 -16.41
CA ALA A 13 -4.74 -0.54 -17.25
C ALA A 13 -5.29 -1.98 -17.26
N GLY A 14 -6.27 -2.31 -16.41
CA GLY A 14 -6.90 -3.63 -16.39
C GLY A 14 -6.02 -4.75 -15.85
N VAL A 15 -5.14 -4.45 -14.89
CA VAL A 15 -4.30 -5.48 -14.24
C VAL A 15 -5.14 -6.47 -13.43
N HIS A 16 -4.63 -7.69 -13.25
CA HIS A 16 -5.33 -8.71 -12.44
C HIS A 16 -5.07 -8.57 -10.94
N SER A 17 -3.98 -7.91 -10.56
CA SER A 17 -3.61 -7.71 -9.16
C SER A 17 -2.82 -6.42 -8.96
N ILE A 18 -2.94 -5.85 -7.77
CA ILE A 18 -2.15 -4.71 -7.31
C ILE A 18 -1.43 -5.10 -6.02
N GLU A 19 -0.10 -5.04 -6.07
CA GLU A 19 0.75 -5.30 -4.91
C GLU A 19 1.06 -4.02 -4.11
N HIS A 20 1.22 -4.20 -2.80
CA HIS A 20 1.41 -3.15 -1.81
C HIS A 20 0.15 -2.31 -1.60
N GLY A 21 -0.11 -1.32 -2.47
CA GLY A 21 -1.32 -0.48 -2.42
C GLY A 21 -1.54 0.26 -1.10
N TYR A 22 -0.47 0.61 -0.36
CA TYR A 22 -0.59 1.02 1.04
C TYR A 22 -1.39 2.30 1.31
N PHE A 23 -1.49 3.19 0.33
CA PHE A 23 -2.24 4.43 0.44
C PHE A 23 -3.45 4.45 -0.50
N ILE A 24 -3.99 3.26 -0.83
CA ILE A 24 -5.24 3.13 -1.57
C ILE A 24 -6.40 3.78 -0.80
N SER A 25 -7.30 4.45 -1.52
CA SER A 25 -8.55 4.97 -0.97
C SER A 25 -9.61 3.87 -0.90
N GLU A 26 -10.63 4.06 -0.07
CA GLU A 26 -11.76 3.14 0.01
C GLU A 26 -12.52 3.04 -1.32
N ASP A 27 -12.62 4.14 -2.06
CA ASP A 27 -13.28 4.19 -3.37
C ASP A 27 -12.51 3.39 -4.41
N SER A 28 -11.18 3.53 -4.47
CA SER A 28 -10.32 2.69 -5.33
C SER A 28 -10.43 1.21 -4.96
N LEU A 29 -10.52 0.88 -3.67
CA LEU A 29 -10.66 -0.51 -3.21
C LEU A 29 -12.00 -1.12 -3.64
N LYS A 30 -13.09 -0.35 -3.58
CA LYS A 30 -14.41 -0.75 -4.10
C LYS A 30 -14.36 -0.99 -5.61
N GLU A 31 -13.73 -0.08 -6.36
CA GLU A 31 -13.60 -0.23 -7.81
C GLU A 31 -12.77 -1.48 -8.18
N MET A 32 -11.70 -1.78 -7.44
CA MET A 32 -10.95 -3.02 -7.61
C MET A 32 -11.83 -4.25 -7.40
N ALA A 33 -12.68 -4.23 -6.36
CA ALA A 33 -13.60 -5.33 -6.07
C ALA A 33 -14.62 -5.54 -7.20
N ASP A 34 -15.21 -4.45 -7.71
CA ASP A 34 -16.16 -4.49 -8.83
C ASP A 34 -15.54 -5.07 -10.11
N ARG A 35 -14.24 -4.84 -10.31
CA ARG A 35 -13.48 -5.31 -11.49
C ARG A 35 -12.77 -6.65 -11.30
N GLY A 36 -12.85 -7.26 -10.11
CA GLY A 36 -12.17 -8.52 -9.80
C GLY A 36 -10.65 -8.42 -9.73
N ILE A 37 -10.11 -7.25 -9.35
CA ILE A 37 -8.67 -7.02 -9.21
C ILE A 37 -8.24 -7.37 -7.78
N ALA A 38 -7.30 -8.30 -7.62
CA ALA A 38 -6.84 -8.72 -6.30
C ALA A 38 -5.90 -7.67 -5.66
N TRP A 39 -6.14 -7.32 -4.39
CA TRP A 39 -5.19 -6.55 -3.58
C TRP A 39 -4.27 -7.48 -2.80
N ILE A 40 -2.95 -7.33 -2.96
CA ILE A 40 -1.94 -8.17 -2.32
C ILE A 40 -1.00 -7.28 -1.47
N PRO A 41 -1.35 -6.98 -0.21
CA PRO A 41 -0.53 -6.16 0.65
C PRO A 41 0.64 -6.97 1.25
N THR A 42 1.86 -6.44 1.21
CA THR A 42 3.04 -7.07 1.82
C THR A 42 3.33 -6.46 3.20
N VAL A 43 2.41 -6.66 4.16
CA VAL A 43 2.45 -6.00 5.48
C VAL A 43 3.60 -6.46 6.38
N ILE A 44 4.03 -7.72 6.28
CA ILE A 44 5.08 -8.28 7.14
C ILE A 44 6.44 -7.58 6.92
N PRO A 45 6.94 -7.41 5.68
CA PRO A 45 8.14 -6.61 5.42
C PRO A 45 8.09 -5.19 6.01
N VAL A 46 6.94 -4.51 5.93
CA VAL A 46 6.75 -3.16 6.49
C VAL A 46 6.84 -3.18 8.02
N ALA A 47 6.17 -4.14 8.66
CA ALA A 47 6.22 -4.29 10.12
C ALA A 47 7.66 -4.54 10.63
N VAL A 48 8.43 -5.39 9.93
CA VAL A 48 9.84 -5.65 10.27
C VAL A 48 10.69 -4.38 10.11
N GLN A 49 10.47 -3.60 9.05
CA GLN A 49 11.16 -2.33 8.84
C GLN A 49 10.85 -1.32 9.95
N ASN A 50 9.66 -1.38 10.56
CA ASN A 50 9.28 -0.52 11.69
C ASN A 50 10.01 -0.90 12.97
N GLN A 51 10.18 -2.21 13.20
CA GLN A 51 10.78 -2.76 14.41
C GLN A 51 12.29 -2.61 14.45
N GLN A 52 12.96 -2.60 13.29
CA GLN A 52 14.39 -2.33 13.19
C GLN A 52 14.65 -0.81 13.26
N ARG A 53 14.52 -0.23 14.46
CA ARG A 53 15.03 1.11 14.79
C ARG A 53 16.56 1.13 14.72
N VAL A 54 17.10 1.12 13.50
CA VAL A 54 18.43 1.69 13.25
C VAL A 54 18.26 3.20 13.39
N PRO A 55 19.03 3.92 14.23
CA PRO A 55 18.92 5.36 14.34
C PRO A 55 19.39 5.98 13.02
N SER A 56 18.47 6.24 12.09
CA SER A 56 18.79 6.71 10.75
C SER A 56 17.73 7.72 10.28
N LYS A 57 18.12 9.01 10.32
CA LYS A 57 17.58 10.14 9.54
C LYS A 57 16.06 10.18 9.42
N ILE A 58 15.44 10.83 10.40
CA ILE A 58 14.17 11.59 10.56
C ILE A 58 12.99 11.43 9.53
N GLY A 59 13.15 10.93 8.31
CA GLY A 59 12.07 10.84 7.31
C GLY A 59 11.38 9.48 7.12
N LYS A 60 12.10 8.35 7.28
CA LYS A 60 11.57 7.04 6.85
C LYS A 60 10.71 6.31 7.89
N ALA A 61 10.90 6.56 9.18
CA ALA A 61 10.17 5.85 10.23
C ALA A 61 8.66 6.18 10.26
N ALA A 62 8.30 7.45 10.03
CA ALA A 62 6.91 7.91 10.08
C ALA A 62 6.02 7.27 9.01
N VAL A 63 6.56 7.05 7.80
CA VAL A 63 5.82 6.41 6.70
C VAL A 63 5.50 4.95 7.03
N ILE A 64 6.47 4.24 7.59
CA ILE A 64 6.33 2.82 7.95
C ILE A 64 5.30 2.64 9.06
N GLU A 65 5.39 3.48 10.11
CA GLU A 65 4.44 3.45 11.22
C GLU A 65 3.01 3.74 10.76
N HIS A 66 2.83 4.77 9.92
CA HIS A 66 1.52 5.13 9.38
C HIS A 66 0.93 4.03 8.50
N THR A 67 1.74 3.39 7.65
CA THR A 67 1.31 2.24 6.84
C THR A 67 0.92 1.04 7.70
N TYR A 68 1.63 0.77 8.79
CA TYR A 68 1.29 -0.33 9.70
C TYR A 68 -0.01 -0.05 10.49
N GLN A 69 -0.17 1.16 11.01
CA GLN A 69 -1.32 1.52 11.87
C GLN A 69 -2.64 1.71 11.11
N ARG A 70 -2.60 1.87 9.78
CA ARG A 70 -3.78 2.06 8.92
C ARG A 70 -4.30 0.78 8.24
N GLN A 71 -3.60 -0.34 8.40
CA GLN A 71 -4.09 -1.67 8.02
C GLN A 71 -4.99 -2.20 9.13
#